data_AF-A0A0T2QD24-F1
#
_entry.id   AF-A0A0T2QD24-F1
#
_cell.length_a   1.000
_cell.length_b   1.000
_cell.length_c   1.000
_cell.angle_alpha   90.00
_cell.angle_beta   90.00
_cell.angle_gamma   90.00
#
_symmetry.space_group_name_H-M   'P 1'
#
loop_
_entity.id
_entity.type
_entity.pdbx_description
1 polymer ?
#
loop_
_entity_poly.entity_id
_entity_poly.type
_entity_poly.pdbx_seq_one_letter_code
_entity_poly.pdbx_strand_id
1 'polypeptide(L)'
;MAQDATAAHYSVTETKVGKLLDDPAAAEILKRLIPKSFANEMFQTLGRDLTLAAIQQYEPEELNDANLAKIQAEFDKIPAK
;
A
#
# COMPACT_ATOMS: atom_id res chain seq x y z
N MET A 1 9.02 18.90 -13.40
CA MET A 1 10.08 18.85 -12.38
C MET A 1 10.36 17.38 -12.11
N ALA A 2 11.64 17.00 -12.10
CA ALA A 2 12.13 15.63 -12.09
C ALA A 2 11.67 14.84 -10.85
N GLN A 3 11.33 13.56 -11.04
CA GLN A 3 11.33 12.56 -9.98
C GLN A 3 12.43 11.55 -10.28
N ASP A 4 13.65 11.91 -9.91
CA ASP A 4 14.72 10.96 -9.63
C ASP A 4 14.39 10.27 -8.29
N ALA A 5 13.47 9.31 -8.31
CA ALA A 5 13.23 8.40 -7.18
C ALA A 5 13.88 7.06 -7.51
N THR A 6 15.14 6.94 -7.13
CA THR A 6 15.89 5.69 -7.15
C THR A 6 15.12 4.61 -6.37
N ALA A 7 14.46 3.70 -7.09
CA ALA A 7 14.10 2.34 -6.66
C ALA A 7 13.12 2.13 -5.47
N ALA A 8 12.21 3.05 -5.15
CA ALA A 8 11.00 2.70 -4.40
C ALA A 8 9.89 2.33 -5.39
N HIS A 9 9.78 1.04 -5.77
CA HIS A 9 8.83 0.60 -6.82
C HIS A 9 7.35 0.83 -6.47
N TYR A 10 7.04 0.96 -5.19
CA TYR A 10 5.69 1.06 -4.66
C TYR A 10 5.61 2.18 -3.59
N SER A 11 4.72 3.13 -3.80
CA SER A 11 4.44 4.25 -2.89
C SER A 11 3.01 4.16 -2.35
N VAL A 12 2.80 4.31 -1.05
CA VAL A 12 1.47 4.22 -0.44
C VAL A 12 0.50 5.33 -0.87
N THR A 13 1.03 6.45 -1.36
CA THR A 13 0.26 7.62 -1.83
C THR A 13 0.04 7.65 -3.34
N GLU A 14 1.00 7.13 -4.12
CA GLU A 14 1.00 7.21 -5.59
C GLU A 14 0.65 5.86 -6.26
N THR A 15 0.93 4.74 -5.59
CA THR A 15 0.66 3.40 -6.12
C THR A 15 -0.73 2.94 -5.76
N LYS A 16 -1.47 2.50 -6.78
CA LYS A 16 -2.77 1.86 -6.63
C LYS A 16 -2.66 0.55 -5.86
N VAL A 17 -3.56 0.34 -4.90
CA VAL A 17 -3.65 -0.91 -4.12
C VAL A 17 -3.79 -2.12 -5.03
N GLY A 18 -4.45 -1.98 -6.19
CA GLY A 18 -4.59 -3.07 -7.14
C GLY A 18 -3.25 -3.61 -7.63
N LYS A 19 -2.24 -2.75 -7.78
CA LYS A 19 -0.86 -3.14 -8.15
C LYS A 19 -0.14 -3.78 -6.97
N LEU A 20 -0.39 -3.30 -5.76
CA LEU A 20 0.16 -3.86 -4.52
C LEU A 20 -0.41 -5.25 -4.22
N LEU A 21 -1.69 -5.48 -4.56
CA LEU A 21 -2.34 -6.78 -4.37
C LEU A 21 -1.98 -7.79 -5.47
N ASP A 22 -1.57 -7.32 -6.65
CA ASP A 22 -1.08 -8.18 -7.72
C ASP A 22 0.31 -8.75 -7.40
N ASP A 23 1.11 -7.98 -6.64
CA ASP A 23 2.40 -8.44 -6.15
C ASP A 23 2.27 -9.22 -4.82
N PRO A 24 2.69 -10.49 -4.76
CA PRO A 24 2.53 -11.29 -3.56
C PRO A 24 3.39 -10.79 -2.39
N ALA A 25 4.54 -10.15 -2.64
CA ALA A 25 5.37 -9.60 -1.57
C ALA A 25 4.70 -8.37 -0.94
N ALA A 26 4.17 -7.47 -1.76
CA ALA A 26 3.42 -6.33 -1.27
C ALA A 26 2.10 -6.74 -0.59
N ALA A 27 1.36 -7.71 -1.14
CA ALA A 27 0.13 -8.23 -0.54
C ALA A 27 0.36 -8.86 0.85
N GLU A 28 1.45 -9.61 1.04
CA GLU A 28 1.85 -10.15 2.35
C GLU A 28 2.09 -9.04 3.39
N ILE A 29 2.76 -7.96 2.99
CA ILE A 29 3.03 -6.80 3.85
C ILE A 29 1.71 -6.15 4.29
N LEU A 30 0.82 -5.90 3.33
CA LEU A 30 -0.51 -5.33 3.62
C LEU A 30 -1.31 -6.24 4.54
N LYS A 31 -1.34 -7.54 4.26
CA LYS A 31 -2.05 -8.52 5.11
C LYS A 31 -1.51 -8.55 6.56
N ARG A 32 -0.21 -8.30 6.76
CA ARG A 32 0.40 -8.27 8.11
C ARG A 32 0.16 -6.95 8.84
N LEU A 33 0.21 -5.82 8.13
CA LEU A 33 0.13 -4.50 8.74
C LEU A 33 -1.29 -3.96 8.86
N ILE A 34 -2.16 -4.31 7.91
CA ILE A 34 -3.56 -3.87 7.84
C ILE A 34 -4.51 -5.06 7.60
N PRO A 35 -4.47 -6.12 8.43
CA PRO A 35 -5.25 -7.33 8.20
C PRO A 35 -6.76 -7.10 8.09
N LYS A 36 -7.38 -6.14 8.80
CA LYS A 36 -8.83 -5.94 8.68
C LYS A 36 -9.17 -5.19 7.40
N SER A 37 -8.43 -4.13 7.06
CA SER A 37 -8.57 -3.44 5.77
C SER A 37 -8.30 -4.39 4.61
N PHE A 38 -7.28 -5.24 4.71
CA PHE A 38 -6.97 -6.23 3.68
C PHE A 38 -8.09 -7.29 3.54
N ALA A 39 -8.72 -7.70 4.65
CA ALA A 39 -9.85 -8.62 4.64
C ALA A 39 -11.17 -7.95 4.20
N ASN A 40 -11.22 -6.62 4.14
CA ASN A 40 -12.40 -5.88 3.72
C ASN A 40 -12.64 -6.06 2.21
N GLU A 41 -13.88 -6.43 1.86
CA GLU A 41 -14.26 -6.68 0.47
C GLU A 41 -14.13 -5.40 -0.39
N MET A 42 -14.43 -4.23 0.20
CA MET A 42 -14.22 -2.95 -0.48
C MET A 42 -12.76 -2.70 -0.82
N PHE A 43 -11.81 -3.05 0.07
CA PHE A 43 -10.38 -2.88 -0.19
C PHE A 43 -9.91 -3.76 -1.34
N GLN A 44 -10.39 -5.00 -1.39
CA GLN A 44 -10.03 -5.96 -2.45
C GLN A 44 -10.73 -5.72 -3.79
N THR A 45 -11.78 -4.90 -3.84
CA THR A 45 -12.52 -4.58 -5.07
C THR A 45 -12.31 -3.12 -5.47
N LEU A 46 -13.01 -2.19 -4.82
CA LEU A 46 -12.96 -0.75 -5.10
C LEU A 46 -11.63 -0.11 -4.69
N GLY A 47 -11.08 -0.56 -3.57
CA GLY A 47 -9.79 -0.11 -3.05
C GLY A 47 -8.66 -0.34 -4.05
N ARG A 48 -8.77 -1.35 -4.94
CA ARG A 48 -7.77 -1.62 -5.98
C ARG A 48 -7.51 -0.44 -6.90
N ASP A 49 -8.52 0.39 -7.20
CA ASP A 49 -8.32 1.56 -8.06
C ASP A 49 -7.84 2.80 -7.28
N LEU A 50 -7.88 2.73 -5.95
CA LEU A 50 -7.45 3.77 -5.03
C LEU A 50 -6.03 3.50 -4.50
N THR A 51 -5.45 4.50 -3.83
CA THR A 51 -4.17 4.38 -3.13
C THR A 51 -4.40 4.16 -1.63
N LEU A 52 -3.40 3.66 -0.89
CA LEU A 52 -3.55 3.41 0.55
C LEU A 52 -3.88 4.70 1.31
N ALA A 53 -3.27 5.82 0.92
CA ALA A 53 -3.58 7.13 1.47
C ALA A 53 -5.02 7.60 1.14
N ALA A 54 -5.57 7.22 -0.02
CA ALA A 54 -6.97 7.47 -0.31
C ALA A 54 -7.88 6.60 0.58
N ILE A 55 -7.50 5.35 0.85
CA ILE A 55 -8.28 4.45 1.71
C ILE A 55 -8.18 4.85 3.19
N GLN A 56 -7.09 5.48 3.61
CA GLN A 56 -6.89 6.03 4.96
C GLN A 56 -8.05 6.93 5.42
N GLN A 57 -8.74 7.63 4.52
CA GLN A 57 -9.90 8.45 4.90
C GLN A 57 -11.09 7.61 5.41
N TYR A 58 -11.18 6.35 4.99
CA TYR A 58 -12.23 5.41 5.39
C TYR A 58 -11.78 4.56 6.59
N GLU A 59 -10.50 4.16 6.62
CA GLU A 59 -9.94 3.30 7.66
C GLU A 59 -8.70 3.90 8.35
N PRO A 60 -8.81 5.08 8.98
CA PRO A 60 -7.67 5.75 9.61
C PRO A 60 -7.11 4.99 10.81
N GLU A 61 -7.87 4.04 11.37
CA GLU A 61 -7.41 3.21 12.49
C GLU A 61 -6.28 2.26 12.09
N GLU A 62 -6.41 1.57 10.95
CA GLU A 62 -5.38 0.66 10.44
C GLU A 62 -4.45 1.33 9.43
N LEU A 63 -4.95 2.21 8.57
CA LEU A 63 -4.14 2.97 7.60
C LEU A 63 -3.66 4.30 8.16
N ASN A 64 -3.29 4.34 9.45
CA ASN A 64 -2.66 5.52 10.04
C ASN A 64 -1.24 5.75 9.48
N ASP A 65 -0.71 6.96 9.65
CA ASP A 65 0.63 7.34 9.19
C ASP A 65 1.74 6.40 9.69
N ALA A 66 1.61 5.84 10.89
CA ALA A 66 2.60 4.91 11.42
C ALA A 66 2.61 3.57 10.67
N ASN A 67 1.45 3.05 10.32
CA ASN A 67 1.33 1.83 9.51
C ASN A 67 1.68 2.12 8.04
N LEU A 68 1.26 3.25 7.48
CA LEU A 68 1.68 3.66 6.13
C LEU A 68 3.20 3.79 6.00
N ALA A 69 3.86 4.40 6.99
CA ALA A 69 5.32 4.48 7.02
C ALA A 69 5.98 3.10 7.11
N LYS A 70 5.42 2.17 7.89
CA LYS A 70 5.90 0.77 7.93
C LYS A 70 5.71 0.06 6.60
N ILE A 71 4.53 0.20 5.98
CA ILE A 71 4.24 -0.38 4.66
C ILE A 71 5.24 0.16 3.64
N GLN A 72 5.46 1.48 3.63
CA GLN A 72 6.42 2.12 2.74
C GLN A 72 7.84 1.61 2.95
N ALA A 73 8.27 1.45 4.19
CA ALA A 73 9.60 0.91 4.52
C ALA A 73 9.74 -0.56 4.10
N GLU A 74 8.68 -1.36 4.18
CA GLU A 74 8.68 -2.74 3.70
C GLU A 74 8.65 -2.80 2.16
N PHE A 75 7.94 -1.89 1.50
CA PHE A 75 7.95 -1.75 0.04
C PHE A 75 9.31 -1.34 -0.50
N ASP A 76 10.02 -0.47 0.20
CA ASP A 76 11.40 -0.07 -0.15
C ASP A 76 12.38 -1.25 -0.10
N LYS A 77 12.08 -2.28 0.69
CA LYS A 77 12.84 -3.54 0.71
C LYS A 77 12.55 -4.45 -0.47
N ILE A 78 11.47 -4.22 -1.22
CA ILE A 78 11.18 -5.01 -2.42
C ILE A 78 12.07 -4.48 -3.54
N PRO A 79 13.02 -5.27 -4.05
CA PRO A 79 13.93 -4.81 -5.09
C PRO A 79 13.14 -4.45 -6.36
N ALA A 80 13.39 -3.24 -6.87
CA ALA A 80 12.98 -2.81 -8.19
C ALA A 80 13.47 -3.81 -9.24
N LYS A 81 12.54 -4.51 -9.90
CA LYS A 81 12.86 -5.51 -10.93
C LYS A 81 12.77 -4.92 -12.33
#